data_AF-A0A8C3HSN5-F1
#
_entry.id   AF-A0A8C3HSN5-F1
#
_cell.length_a   1.000
_cell.length_b   1.000
_cell.length_c   1.000
_cell.angle_alpha   90.00
_cell.angle_beta   90.00
_cell.angle_gamma   90.00
#
_symmetry.space_group_name_H-M   'P 1'
#
loop_
_entity.id
_entity.type
_entity.pdbx_description
1 polymer ?
#
loop_
_entity_poly.entity_id
_entity_poly.type
_entity_poly.pdbx_seq_one_letter_code
_entity_poly.pdbx_strand_id
1 'polypeptide(L)'
;CLEYFTEPVILECGHNFCRACISQCWQGSTTHCAEISDLMGTSWRKEIPRVTLQLGQILSLTPSNPPAGPSSAPNARILSPPVNVTLDPDTAHPRLVMSEDRKSVRWGDTRQDLPNNPERFDLDPCVLGCEGFTSGRHCWEVVVGVGRFWAVGVARESVRRKGGISLTPEGGYWAIRLWNGECKALSTPRTTITLEIKPTRVGIFLDYEAAELSFYNLSDDSHIYTFKYIFPGTLRPFFSPDVYGSKEDAPLTICPVIDWQ
;
A
#
# COMPACT_ATOMS: atom_id res chain seq x y z
N CYS A 1 -2.61 26.25 18.04
CA CYS A 1 -3.67 25.52 18.76
C CYS A 1 -3.19 24.23 19.42
N LEU A 2 -1.98 23.70 19.14
CA LEU A 2 -1.51 22.37 19.62
C LEU A 2 -2.39 21.17 19.19
N GLU A 3 -3.33 21.40 18.28
CA GLU A 3 -4.20 20.39 17.66
C GLU A 3 -3.68 20.03 16.26
N TYR A 4 -4.19 18.94 15.68
CA TYR A 4 -3.99 18.61 14.27
C TYR A 4 -4.43 19.78 13.37
N PHE A 5 -3.71 20.03 12.28
CA PHE A 5 -3.97 21.19 11.43
C PHE A 5 -5.37 21.12 10.78
N THR A 6 -6.28 21.97 11.23
CA THR A 6 -7.55 22.24 10.54
C THR A 6 -7.34 23.39 9.56
N GLU A 7 -7.60 23.15 8.28
CA GLU A 7 -7.35 24.10 7.18
C GLU A 7 -5.89 24.64 7.19
N PRO A 8 -4.89 23.80 6.91
CA PRO A 8 -3.49 24.23 6.92
C PRO A 8 -3.23 25.30 5.85
N VAL A 9 -2.47 26.32 6.24
CA VAL A 9 -1.93 27.39 5.40
C VAL A 9 -0.42 27.24 5.39
N ILE A 10 0.15 27.13 4.18
CA ILE A 10 1.59 27.05 3.97
C ILE A 10 2.10 28.46 3.67
N LEU A 11 3.09 28.91 4.44
CA LEU A 11 3.81 30.15 4.17
C LEU A 11 4.91 29.93 3.12
N GLU A 12 5.39 31.00 2.49
CA GLU A 12 6.49 30.91 1.52
C GLU A 12 7.78 30.30 2.12
N CYS A 13 7.97 30.40 3.44
CA CYS A 13 9.04 29.73 4.17
C CYS A 13 8.82 28.22 4.40
N GLY A 14 7.73 27.64 3.88
CA GLY A 14 7.41 26.20 3.97
C GLY A 14 6.73 25.76 5.27
N HIS A 15 6.54 26.66 6.23
CA HIS A 15 5.86 26.35 7.50
C HIS A 15 4.34 26.28 7.35
N ASN A 16 3.74 25.36 8.10
CA ASN A 16 2.30 25.07 8.09
C ASN A 16 1.62 25.59 9.36
N PHE A 17 0.50 26.30 9.21
CA PHE A 17 -0.31 26.81 10.33
C PHE A 17 -1.80 26.57 10.08
N CYS A 18 -2.62 26.42 11.13
CA CYS A 18 -4.07 26.45 10.95
C CYS A 18 -4.51 27.83 10.45
N ARG A 19 -5.43 27.90 9.50
CA ARG A 19 -5.98 29.17 8.98
C ARG A 19 -6.48 30.09 10.09
N ALA A 20 -7.20 29.55 11.08
CA ALA A 20 -7.67 30.31 12.24
C ALA A 20 -6.50 30.84 13.10
N CYS A 21 -5.48 30.02 13.35
CA CYS A 21 -4.32 30.40 14.16
C CYS A 21 -3.50 31.51 13.49
N ILE A 22 -3.26 31.40 12.18
CA ILE A 22 -2.47 32.39 11.47
C ILE A 22 -3.26 33.70 11.26
N SER A 23 -4.57 33.60 11.05
CA SER A 23 -5.45 34.77 11.01
C SER A 23 -5.47 35.52 12.35
N GLN A 24 -5.47 34.80 13.47
CA GLN A 24 -5.36 35.40 14.81
C GLN A 24 -3.97 36.01 15.06
N CYS A 25 -2.89 35.36 14.62
CA CYS A 25 -1.54 35.93 14.68
C CYS A 25 -1.41 37.21 13.85
N TRP A 26 -2.09 37.31 12.71
CA TRP A 26 -2.12 38.52 11.90
C TRP A 26 -3.04 39.62 12.46
N GLN A 27 -3.99 39.27 13.32
CA GLN A 27 -4.88 40.23 13.98
C GLN A 27 -4.36 40.69 15.37
N GLY A 28 -3.41 39.98 15.96
CA GLY A 28 -2.78 40.32 17.24
C GLY A 28 -1.32 40.72 17.07
N SER A 29 -0.91 41.87 17.62
CA SER A 29 0.45 42.43 17.50
C SER A 29 1.57 41.66 18.23
N THR A 30 1.50 40.33 18.35
CA THR A 30 2.54 39.54 19.03
C THR A 30 2.87 38.26 18.25
N THR A 31 3.71 38.40 17.22
CA THR A 31 4.38 37.27 16.57
C THR A 31 5.60 36.86 17.39
N HIS A 32 5.56 35.67 18.00
CA HIS A 32 6.67 35.04 18.73
C HIS A 32 7.60 34.22 17.81
N CYS A 33 7.75 34.65 16.56
CA CYS A 33 8.62 33.99 15.58
C CYS A 33 9.66 35.01 15.10
N ALA A 34 10.90 34.86 15.55
CA ALA A 34 12.01 35.78 15.27
C ALA A 34 12.39 35.83 13.77
N GLU A 35 11.99 34.83 12.98
CA GLU A 35 12.23 34.80 11.52
C GLU A 35 11.14 35.55 10.72
N ILE A 36 10.01 35.91 11.34
CA ILE A 36 8.92 36.66 10.68
C ILE A 36 9.12 38.18 10.80
N SER A 37 9.90 38.66 11.76
CA SER A 37 10.17 40.10 11.92
C SER A 37 10.94 40.70 10.75
N ASP A 38 11.81 39.91 10.10
CA ASP A 38 12.61 40.36 8.95
C ASP A 38 11.78 40.45 7.66
N LEU A 39 10.65 39.74 7.59
CA LEU A 39 9.65 39.86 6.53
C LEU A 39 8.71 41.07 6.74
N MET A 40 8.71 41.68 7.93
CA MET A 40 7.82 42.78 8.32
C MET A 40 8.43 44.17 8.05
N GLY A 41 9.32 44.27 7.05
CA GLY A 41 9.87 45.53 6.55
C GLY A 41 8.84 46.36 5.77
N THR A 42 8.55 47.54 6.32
CA THR A 42 7.69 48.66 5.88
C THR A 42 7.00 48.58 4.50
N SER A 43 5.67 48.68 4.55
CA SER A 43 4.71 48.93 3.46
C SER A 43 4.17 47.70 2.72
N TRP A 44 3.31 46.94 3.41
CA TRP A 44 2.35 46.07 2.74
C TRP A 44 0.92 46.56 2.93
N ARG A 45 0.23 46.73 1.79
CA ARG A 45 -1.18 47.10 1.69
C ARG A 45 -2.05 46.01 2.30
N LYS A 46 -3.27 46.38 2.70
CA LYS A 46 -4.35 45.52 3.22
C LYS A 46 -4.88 44.51 2.19
N GLU A 47 -4.02 43.76 1.53
CA GLU A 47 -4.40 42.66 0.66
C GLU A 47 -3.58 41.45 1.08
N ILE A 48 -4.30 40.46 1.60
CA ILE A 48 -3.80 39.12 1.89
C ILE A 48 -3.15 38.63 0.59
N PRO A 49 -1.83 38.38 0.54
CA PRO A 49 -1.19 37.81 -0.64
C PRO A 49 -1.94 36.53 -0.98
N ARG A 50 -2.28 36.36 -2.27
CA ARG A 50 -3.02 35.22 -2.81
C ARG A 50 -2.52 33.92 -2.18
N VAL A 51 -3.22 33.48 -1.12
CA VAL A 51 -3.05 32.17 -0.55
C VAL A 51 -3.42 31.22 -1.67
N THR A 52 -2.48 30.39 -2.10
CA THR A 52 -2.73 29.33 -3.07
C THR A 52 -3.78 28.40 -2.45
N LEU A 53 -5.05 28.69 -2.73
CA LEU A 53 -6.18 27.86 -2.37
C LEU A 53 -6.09 26.60 -3.24
N GLN A 54 -5.46 25.58 -2.70
CA GLN A 54 -5.76 24.21 -3.09
C GLN A 54 -5.64 23.32 -1.87
N LEU A 55 -6.78 23.21 -1.17
CA LEU A 55 -7.35 21.99 -0.58
C LEU A 55 -8.20 22.41 0.62
N GLY A 56 -9.45 22.71 0.35
CA GLY A 56 -10.43 23.00 1.39
C GLY A 56 -11.77 23.41 0.81
N GLN A 57 -12.76 22.51 0.94
CA GLN A 57 -14.17 22.56 0.53
C GLN A 57 -14.42 21.74 -0.74
N ILE A 58 -15.16 20.62 -0.68
CA ILE A 58 -16.54 20.54 -0.16
C ILE A 58 -16.79 19.24 0.63
N LEU A 59 -17.23 19.39 1.88
CA LEU A 59 -18.07 18.43 2.60
C LEU A 59 -19.49 19.02 2.61
N SER A 60 -20.26 18.74 1.55
CA SER A 60 -21.72 18.88 1.51
C SER A 60 -22.25 18.38 0.17
N LEU A 61 -22.21 17.07 -0.03
CA LEU A 61 -23.17 16.39 -0.89
C LEU A 61 -23.65 15.16 -0.12
N THR A 62 -24.97 15.04 0.01
CA THR A 62 -25.71 13.79 0.16
C THR A 62 -25.07 12.66 -0.67
N PRO A 63 -25.23 11.37 -0.32
CA PRO A 63 -24.52 10.27 -0.97
C PRO A 63 -25.01 10.08 -2.41
N SER A 64 -24.46 10.86 -3.33
CA SER A 64 -24.43 10.60 -4.75
C SER A 64 -23.02 10.14 -5.06
N ASN A 65 -22.90 8.84 -5.32
CA ASN A 65 -21.72 8.11 -5.80
C ASN A 65 -20.56 8.99 -6.31
N PRO A 66 -19.33 8.84 -5.78
CA PRO A 66 -18.17 9.40 -6.45
C PRO A 66 -17.94 8.66 -7.79
N PRO A 67 -17.36 9.33 -8.81
CA PRO A 67 -17.05 8.66 -10.06
C PRO A 67 -16.00 7.59 -9.79
N ALA A 68 -16.37 6.33 -10.04
CA ALA A 68 -15.46 5.21 -10.12
C ALA A 68 -14.59 5.39 -11.38
N GLY A 69 -13.57 6.23 -11.29
CA GLY A 69 -12.45 6.25 -12.21
C GLY A 69 -11.25 5.55 -11.55
N PRO A 70 -10.50 4.69 -12.24
CA PRO A 70 -9.26 4.16 -11.70
C PRO A 70 -8.29 5.33 -11.47
N SER A 71 -7.93 5.61 -10.21
CA SER A 71 -6.79 6.49 -9.90
C SER A 71 -5.55 5.89 -10.54
N SER A 72 -4.73 6.67 -11.24
CA SER A 72 -3.46 6.20 -11.82
C SER A 72 -2.43 5.88 -10.73
N ALA A 73 -1.49 4.96 -11.01
CA ALA A 73 -0.43 4.55 -10.08
C ALA A 73 0.38 5.72 -9.45
N PRO A 74 0.69 6.82 -10.16
CA PRO A 74 1.45 7.94 -9.61
C PRO A 74 0.75 8.62 -8.43
N ASN A 75 -0.57 8.80 -8.49
CA ASN A 75 -1.32 9.45 -7.40
C ASN A 75 -1.41 8.55 -6.16
N ALA A 76 -1.52 7.23 -6.35
CA ALA A 76 -1.53 6.27 -5.25
C ALA A 76 -0.19 6.26 -4.49
N ARG A 77 0.94 6.37 -5.20
CA ARG A 77 2.30 6.49 -4.62
C ARG A 77 2.48 7.75 -3.79
N ILE A 78 1.94 8.90 -4.23
CA ILE A 78 2.06 10.17 -3.49
C ILE A 78 1.32 10.11 -2.15
N LEU A 79 0.21 9.36 -2.10
CA LEU A 79 -0.70 9.37 -0.96
C LEU A 79 -0.37 8.29 0.08
N SER A 80 0.36 7.23 -0.28
CA SER A 80 0.62 6.10 0.61
C SER A 80 2.12 6.01 0.95
N PRO A 81 2.52 6.12 2.22
CA PRO A 81 3.93 5.99 2.59
C PRO A 81 4.45 4.58 2.25
N PRO A 82 5.66 4.46 1.69
CA PRO A 82 6.25 3.17 1.39
C PRO A 82 6.65 2.43 2.67
N VAL A 83 6.42 1.13 2.69
CA VAL A 83 6.74 0.24 3.82
C VAL A 83 7.80 -0.76 3.44
N ASN A 84 8.78 -0.95 4.32
CA ASN A 84 9.86 -1.91 4.15
C ASN A 84 9.41 -3.34 4.50
N VAL A 85 8.62 -3.97 3.63
CA VAL A 85 8.07 -5.31 3.87
C VAL A 85 9.15 -6.39 3.82
N THR A 86 9.16 -7.30 4.79
CA THR A 86 10.08 -8.45 4.84
C THR A 86 9.31 -9.76 4.97
N LEU A 87 9.82 -10.86 4.41
CA LEU A 87 9.18 -12.17 4.47
C LEU A 87 9.38 -12.82 5.84
N ASP A 88 8.34 -13.48 6.36
CA ASP A 88 8.34 -14.15 7.66
C ASP A 88 8.64 -15.66 7.51
N PRO A 89 9.85 -16.13 7.92
CA PRO A 89 10.24 -17.53 7.80
C PRO A 89 9.40 -18.50 8.62
N ASP A 90 8.74 -18.04 9.69
CA ASP A 90 7.91 -18.90 10.53
C ASP A 90 6.59 -19.26 9.85
N THR A 91 6.11 -18.41 8.95
CA THR A 91 4.90 -18.67 8.15
C THR A 91 5.18 -19.46 6.87
N ALA A 92 6.41 -19.40 6.36
CA ALA A 92 6.76 -19.91 5.03
C ALA A 92 6.54 -21.43 4.89
N HIS A 93 5.89 -21.83 3.80
CA HIS A 93 5.82 -23.25 3.45
C HIS A 93 7.22 -23.88 3.37
N PRO A 94 7.46 -25.10 3.91
CA PRO A 94 8.82 -25.67 4.02
C PRO A 94 9.60 -25.88 2.73
N ARG A 95 8.95 -25.84 1.56
CA ARG A 95 9.63 -25.90 0.26
C ARG A 95 10.01 -24.52 -0.28
N LEU A 96 9.59 -23.43 0.35
CA LEU A 96 9.95 -22.08 -0.07
C LEU A 96 11.37 -21.77 0.34
N VAL A 97 12.17 -21.33 -0.63
CA VAL A 97 13.54 -20.86 -0.42
C VAL A 97 13.50 -19.34 -0.43
N MET A 98 14.00 -18.74 0.64
CA MET A 98 14.04 -17.31 0.84
C MET A 98 15.47 -16.79 0.69
N SER A 99 15.62 -15.54 0.24
CA SER A 99 16.91 -14.84 0.28
C SER A 99 17.27 -14.47 1.72
N GLU A 100 18.57 -14.25 1.97
CA GLU A 100 19.10 -13.88 3.28
C GLU A 100 18.52 -12.56 3.81
N ASP A 101 18.30 -11.59 2.92
CA ASP A 101 17.68 -10.30 3.22
C ASP A 101 16.15 -10.36 3.42
N ARG A 102 15.55 -11.55 3.29
CA ARG A 102 14.10 -11.81 3.38
C ARG A 102 13.26 -10.97 2.41
N LYS A 103 13.82 -10.60 1.25
CA LYS A 103 13.09 -9.86 0.20
C LYS A 103 12.58 -10.74 -0.93
N SER A 104 13.23 -11.88 -1.18
CA SER A 104 12.90 -12.77 -2.27
C SER A 104 12.43 -14.13 -1.77
N VAL A 105 11.46 -14.72 -2.47
CA VAL A 105 11.00 -16.08 -2.25
C VAL A 105 10.73 -16.80 -3.56
N ARG A 106 11.13 -18.06 -3.63
CA ARG A 106 10.85 -18.97 -4.74
C ARG A 106 10.49 -20.36 -4.24
N TRP A 107 9.91 -21.16 -5.12
CA TRP A 107 9.76 -22.58 -4.89
C TRP A 107 11.11 -23.30 -4.99
N GLY A 108 11.42 -24.14 -4.01
CA GLY A 108 12.60 -25.02 -4.00
C GLY A 108 12.29 -26.42 -4.52
N ASP A 109 13.34 -27.20 -4.82
CA ASP A 109 13.18 -28.59 -5.27
C ASP A 109 12.80 -29.51 -4.11
N THR A 110 13.42 -29.28 -2.96
CA THR A 110 13.32 -30.13 -1.78
C THR A 110 12.55 -29.43 -0.68
N ARG A 111 11.75 -30.21 0.04
CA ARG A 111 11.16 -29.74 1.29
C ARG A 111 12.27 -29.64 2.33
N GLN A 112 12.41 -28.49 2.96
CA GLN A 112 13.38 -28.27 4.03
C GLN A 112 12.90 -28.91 5.33
N ASP A 113 13.86 -29.32 6.16
CA ASP A 113 13.61 -29.81 7.51
C ASP A 113 13.46 -28.63 8.48
N LEU A 114 12.26 -28.05 8.49
CA LEU A 114 11.89 -26.92 9.34
C LEU A 114 10.91 -27.36 10.42
N PRO A 115 10.97 -26.76 11.63
CA PRO A 115 10.03 -27.08 12.69
C PRO A 115 8.60 -26.75 12.25
N ASN A 116 7.69 -27.68 12.54
CA ASN A 116 6.26 -27.44 12.37
C ASN A 116 5.78 -26.56 13.53
N ASN A 117 5.40 -25.32 13.23
CA ASN A 117 4.79 -24.39 14.17
C ASN A 117 3.35 -24.05 13.69
N PRO A 118 2.46 -23.50 14.53
CA PRO A 118 1.09 -23.18 14.12
C PRO A 118 0.97 -22.16 12.97
N GLU A 119 1.90 -21.21 12.88
CA GLU A 119 1.90 -20.12 11.89
C GLU A 119 2.29 -20.59 10.48
N ARG A 120 3.00 -21.71 10.37
CA ARG A 120 3.54 -22.23 9.12
C ARG A 120 2.46 -22.78 8.19
N PHE A 121 2.44 -22.32 6.95
CA PHE A 121 1.69 -22.98 5.88
C PHE A 121 2.28 -24.37 5.60
N ASP A 122 1.47 -25.43 5.65
CA ASP A 122 1.97 -26.81 5.50
C ASP A 122 1.75 -27.41 4.11
N LEU A 123 0.68 -26.99 3.43
CA LEU A 123 0.24 -27.50 2.12
C LEU A 123 0.40 -26.47 1.01
N ASP A 124 -0.18 -25.27 1.18
CA ASP A 124 -0.16 -24.24 0.14
C ASP A 124 1.19 -23.52 0.06
N PRO A 125 1.67 -23.18 -1.16
CA PRO A 125 3.00 -22.62 -1.38
C PRO A 125 3.07 -21.13 -1.04
N CYS A 126 2.74 -20.77 0.20
CA CYS A 126 2.56 -19.37 0.61
C CYS A 126 3.49 -18.98 1.76
N VAL A 127 3.67 -17.66 1.90
CA VAL A 127 4.39 -17.01 2.98
C VAL A 127 3.76 -15.64 3.24
N LEU A 128 3.82 -15.16 4.48
CA LEU A 128 3.42 -13.80 4.82
C LEU A 128 4.62 -12.87 5.00
N GLY A 129 4.37 -11.56 4.89
CA GLY A 129 5.32 -10.55 5.38
C GLY A 129 5.32 -10.47 6.91
N CYS A 130 6.37 -9.96 7.54
CA CYS A 130 6.45 -9.78 9.00
C CYS A 130 5.53 -8.65 9.48
N GLU A 131 5.29 -7.66 8.63
CA GLU A 131 4.59 -6.44 8.97
C GLU A 131 3.07 -6.68 9.08
N GLY A 132 2.48 -6.16 10.16
CA GLY A 132 1.05 -6.20 10.43
C GLY A 132 0.46 -4.80 10.42
N PHE A 133 -0.62 -4.61 9.67
CA PHE A 133 -1.31 -3.32 9.51
C PHE A 133 -2.70 -3.38 10.13
N THR A 134 -2.99 -2.42 11.01
CA THR A 134 -4.30 -2.26 11.67
C THR A 134 -4.93 -0.88 11.43
N SER A 135 -4.23 0.00 10.72
CA SER A 135 -4.61 1.38 10.45
C SER A 135 -3.64 1.99 9.43
N GLY A 136 -4.01 3.11 8.84
CA GLY A 136 -3.19 3.93 7.96
C GLY A 136 -3.13 3.46 6.51
N ARG A 137 -2.34 4.22 5.75
CA ARG A 137 -2.01 3.93 4.35
C ARG A 137 -0.63 3.32 4.27
N HIS A 138 -0.48 2.28 3.46
CA HIS A 138 0.77 1.54 3.29
C HIS A 138 0.93 1.15 1.83
N CYS A 139 2.13 1.30 1.27
CA CYS A 139 2.42 0.75 -0.03
C CYS A 139 3.73 -0.05 -0.08
N TRP A 140 3.76 -1.07 -0.93
CA TRP A 140 4.98 -1.80 -1.26
C TRP A 140 4.88 -2.33 -2.70
N GLU A 141 6.03 -2.66 -3.27
CA GLU A 141 6.14 -3.13 -4.65
C GLU A 141 6.76 -4.52 -4.69
N VAL A 142 6.30 -5.33 -5.64
CA VAL A 142 6.76 -6.71 -5.81
C VAL A 142 7.08 -6.96 -7.28
N VAL A 143 8.31 -7.37 -7.55
CA VAL A 143 8.69 -7.97 -8.83
C VAL A 143 8.15 -9.39 -8.86
N VAL A 144 7.26 -9.66 -9.82
CA VAL A 144 6.52 -10.93 -9.91
C VAL A 144 7.07 -11.90 -10.96
N GLY A 145 8.06 -11.47 -11.75
CA GLY A 145 8.73 -12.30 -12.74
C GLY A 145 7.83 -12.67 -13.94
N VAL A 146 8.37 -13.52 -14.84
CA VAL A 146 7.70 -13.97 -16.06
C VAL A 146 6.99 -15.32 -15.93
N GLY A 147 7.01 -15.90 -14.72
CA GLY A 147 6.49 -17.24 -14.42
C GLY A 147 5.03 -17.47 -14.84
N ARG A 148 4.65 -18.75 -14.80
CA ARG A 148 3.31 -19.24 -15.10
C ARG A 148 2.31 -18.92 -14.00
N PHE A 149 2.76 -18.85 -12.75
CA PHE A 149 1.91 -18.58 -11.61
C PHE A 149 2.56 -17.61 -10.62
N TRP A 150 1.74 -16.75 -10.03
CA TRP A 150 2.03 -16.08 -8.76
C TRP A 150 0.74 -15.52 -8.16
N ALA A 151 0.75 -15.27 -6.85
CA ALA A 151 -0.27 -14.46 -6.18
C ALA A 151 0.37 -13.51 -5.17
N VAL A 152 -0.15 -12.28 -5.11
CA VAL A 152 0.30 -11.24 -4.18
C VAL A 152 -0.89 -10.45 -3.66
N GLY A 153 -0.79 -9.96 -2.42
CA GLY A 153 -1.83 -9.16 -1.79
C GLY A 153 -1.65 -9.08 -0.28
N VAL A 154 -2.77 -9.17 0.45
CA VAL A 154 -2.78 -9.24 1.91
C VAL A 154 -3.63 -10.40 2.40
N ALA A 155 -3.28 -10.90 3.58
CA ALA A 155 -4.06 -11.88 4.31
C ALA A 155 -4.29 -11.36 5.73
N ARG A 156 -5.42 -11.73 6.34
CA ARG A 156 -5.64 -11.53 7.77
C ARG A 156 -4.58 -12.30 8.56
N GLU A 157 -4.10 -11.75 9.67
CA GLU A 157 -3.13 -12.44 10.53
C GLU A 157 -3.67 -13.79 11.04
N SER A 158 -4.97 -13.86 11.32
CA SER A 158 -5.63 -15.05 11.85
C SER A 158 -6.07 -16.07 10.79
N VAL A 159 -5.59 -15.99 9.54
CA VAL A 159 -5.99 -16.96 8.51
C VAL A 159 -5.54 -18.37 8.86
N ARG A 160 -6.29 -19.37 8.38
CA ARG A 160 -5.95 -20.78 8.54
C ARG A 160 -4.62 -21.09 7.84
N ARG A 161 -3.74 -21.81 8.53
CA ARG A 161 -2.40 -22.19 8.02
C ARG A 161 -2.23 -23.66 7.64
N LYS A 162 -3.19 -24.52 8.03
CA LYS A 162 -3.05 -25.98 7.94
C LYS A 162 -4.02 -26.60 6.93
N GLY A 163 -3.52 -27.49 6.08
CA GLY A 163 -4.24 -28.04 4.93
C GLY A 163 -4.52 -26.99 3.86
N GLY A 164 -5.41 -27.33 2.93
CA GLY A 164 -5.78 -26.44 1.83
C GLY A 164 -6.46 -25.16 2.31
N ILE A 165 -5.96 -24.01 1.88
CA ILE A 165 -6.54 -22.69 2.15
C ILE A 165 -7.52 -22.28 1.06
N SER A 166 -8.55 -21.53 1.47
CA SER A 166 -9.47 -20.87 0.54
C SER A 166 -9.00 -19.44 0.30
N LEU A 167 -8.40 -19.19 -0.86
CA LEU A 167 -8.00 -17.85 -1.27
C LEU A 167 -9.22 -17.03 -1.74
N THR A 168 -9.98 -16.52 -0.77
CA THR A 168 -11.13 -15.63 -0.96
C THR A 168 -11.19 -14.61 0.19
N PRO A 169 -11.98 -13.53 0.06
CA PRO A 169 -12.13 -12.52 1.11
C PRO A 169 -12.72 -13.12 2.40
N GLU A 170 -13.67 -14.05 2.28
CA GLU A 170 -14.27 -14.76 3.43
C GLU A 170 -13.25 -15.66 4.14
N GLY A 171 -12.28 -16.20 3.38
CA GLY A 171 -11.12 -16.91 3.93
C GLY A 171 -10.08 -15.97 4.55
N GLY A 172 -10.27 -14.65 4.46
CA GLY A 172 -9.36 -13.62 4.96
C GLY A 172 -8.23 -13.27 4.00
N TYR A 173 -8.40 -13.49 2.70
CA TYR A 173 -7.39 -13.18 1.68
C TYR A 173 -7.93 -12.17 0.67
N TRP A 174 -7.17 -11.10 0.45
CA TRP A 174 -7.43 -10.10 -0.59
C TRP A 174 -6.19 -9.99 -1.47
N ALA A 175 -6.22 -10.68 -2.60
CA ALA A 175 -5.06 -10.82 -3.47
C ALA A 175 -5.46 -10.89 -4.94
N ILE A 176 -4.51 -10.59 -5.81
CA ILE A 176 -4.59 -10.92 -7.23
C ILE A 176 -3.64 -12.07 -7.53
N ARG A 177 -3.95 -12.84 -8.58
CA ARG A 177 -3.08 -13.88 -9.09
C ARG A 177 -2.95 -13.79 -10.59
N LEU A 178 -1.82 -14.26 -11.10
CA LEU A 178 -1.66 -14.60 -12.51
C LEU A 178 -1.50 -16.11 -12.65
N TRP A 179 -2.19 -16.73 -13.60
CA TRP A 179 -1.99 -18.13 -13.95
C TRP A 179 -2.12 -18.33 -15.46
N ASN A 180 -1.08 -18.85 -16.11
CA ASN A 180 -1.04 -19.08 -17.56
C ASN A 180 -1.48 -17.85 -18.38
N GLY A 181 -1.04 -16.66 -17.93
CA GLY A 181 -1.37 -15.38 -18.56
C GLY A 181 -2.70 -14.77 -18.14
N GLU A 182 -3.58 -15.51 -17.46
CA GLU A 182 -4.86 -14.97 -16.97
C GLU A 182 -4.68 -14.37 -15.58
N CYS A 183 -4.95 -13.06 -15.46
CA CYS A 183 -4.99 -12.36 -14.18
C CYS A 183 -6.39 -12.42 -13.57
N LYS A 184 -6.48 -12.71 -12.27
CA LYS A 184 -7.73 -12.67 -11.51
C LYS A 184 -7.57 -11.97 -10.18
N ALA A 185 -8.56 -11.18 -9.81
CA ALA A 185 -8.80 -10.85 -8.41
C ALA A 185 -9.43 -12.06 -7.72
N LEU A 186 -8.91 -12.39 -6.54
CA LEU A 186 -9.43 -13.45 -5.68
C LEU A 186 -10.63 -12.94 -4.87
N SER A 187 -11.54 -12.24 -5.53
CA SER A 187 -12.85 -11.82 -5.03
C SER A 187 -13.85 -12.98 -5.00
N THR A 188 -15.01 -12.75 -4.38
CA THR A 188 -16.14 -13.68 -4.39
C THR A 188 -17.36 -13.01 -5.04
N PRO A 189 -17.77 -13.43 -6.26
CA PRO A 189 -17.10 -14.39 -7.14
C PRO A 189 -15.78 -13.85 -7.72
N ARG A 190 -14.89 -14.76 -8.14
CA ARG A 190 -13.59 -14.40 -8.73
C ARG A 190 -13.77 -13.52 -9.96
N THR A 191 -13.07 -12.40 -10.01
CA THR A 191 -13.12 -11.46 -11.14
C THR A 191 -11.92 -11.70 -12.05
N THR A 192 -12.17 -12.02 -13.33
CA THR A 192 -11.11 -12.03 -14.36
C THR A 192 -10.78 -10.59 -14.74
N ILE A 193 -9.49 -10.28 -14.83
CA ILE A 193 -8.98 -8.93 -15.13
C ILE A 193 -8.36 -8.95 -16.53
N THR A 194 -8.80 -8.04 -17.38
CA THR A 194 -8.18 -7.79 -18.68
C THR A 194 -6.96 -6.91 -18.48
N LEU A 195 -5.79 -7.41 -18.88
CA LEU A 195 -4.53 -6.68 -18.82
C LEU A 195 -4.09 -6.36 -20.25
N GLU A 196 -3.72 -5.10 -20.50
CA GLU A 196 -3.09 -4.72 -21.77
C GLU A 196 -1.65 -5.24 -21.85
N ILE A 197 -0.90 -5.08 -20.76
CA ILE A 197 0.47 -5.57 -20.61
C ILE A 197 0.55 -6.50 -19.39
N LYS A 198 1.27 -7.63 -19.53
CA LYS A 198 1.52 -8.54 -18.41
C LYS A 198 2.42 -7.84 -17.38
N PRO A 199 2.01 -7.72 -16.09
CA PRO A 199 2.82 -7.07 -15.08
C PRO A 199 4.08 -7.88 -14.80
N THR A 200 5.23 -7.21 -14.82
CA THR A 200 6.50 -7.71 -14.27
C THR A 200 6.74 -7.19 -12.86
N ARG A 201 6.04 -6.11 -12.49
CA ARG A 201 6.08 -5.48 -11.18
C ARG A 201 4.69 -4.99 -10.79
N VAL A 202 4.28 -5.31 -9.57
CA VAL A 202 2.97 -4.98 -9.02
C VAL A 202 3.14 -4.05 -7.82
N GLY A 203 2.43 -2.93 -7.82
CA GLY A 203 2.31 -2.05 -6.67
C GLY A 203 1.06 -2.41 -5.87
N ILE A 204 1.20 -2.50 -4.55
CA ILE A 204 0.13 -2.87 -3.62
C ILE A 204 -0.07 -1.70 -2.66
N PHE A 205 -1.30 -1.22 -2.58
CA PHE A 205 -1.66 -0.02 -1.81
C PHE A 205 -2.83 -0.34 -0.91
N LEU A 206 -2.59 -0.32 0.39
CA LEU A 206 -3.59 -0.50 1.41
C LEU A 206 -3.94 0.88 1.98
N ASP A 207 -5.23 1.23 1.94
CA ASP A 207 -5.80 2.32 2.71
C ASP A 207 -6.81 1.70 3.68
N TYR A 208 -6.37 1.53 4.93
CA TYR A 208 -7.13 0.79 5.93
C TYR A 208 -8.41 1.53 6.32
N GLU A 209 -8.33 2.84 6.54
CA GLU A 209 -9.48 3.68 6.92
C GLU A 209 -10.46 3.88 5.75
N ALA A 210 -9.97 3.99 4.51
CA ALA A 210 -10.83 4.05 3.34
C ALA A 210 -11.41 2.68 2.95
N ALA A 211 -11.00 1.60 3.61
CA ALA A 211 -11.42 0.23 3.32
C ALA A 211 -11.08 -0.20 1.87
N GLU A 212 -9.92 0.24 1.37
CA GLU A 212 -9.47 -0.04 0.01
C GLU A 212 -8.12 -0.77 -0.03
N LEU A 213 -8.04 -1.80 -0.87
CA LEU A 213 -6.77 -2.42 -1.25
C LEU A 213 -6.67 -2.42 -2.77
N SER A 214 -5.75 -1.63 -3.29
CA SER A 214 -5.57 -1.39 -4.73
C SER A 214 -4.28 -2.01 -5.24
N PHE A 215 -4.36 -2.53 -6.47
CA PHE A 215 -3.27 -3.15 -7.19
C PHE A 215 -3.00 -2.39 -8.48
N TYR A 216 -1.72 -2.16 -8.76
CA TYR A 216 -1.26 -1.44 -9.93
C TYR A 216 -0.22 -2.23 -10.69
N ASN A 217 -0.31 -2.18 -12.01
CA ASN A 217 0.72 -2.67 -12.90
C ASN A 217 1.76 -1.57 -13.04
N LEU A 218 2.93 -1.74 -12.45
CA LEU A 218 4.00 -0.74 -12.49
C LEU A 218 4.90 -0.91 -13.72
N SER A 219 4.54 -1.82 -14.63
CA SER A 219 5.18 -1.97 -15.93
C SER A 219 4.62 -0.97 -16.96
N ASP A 220 3.37 -0.53 -16.78
CA ASP A 220 2.66 0.39 -17.67
C ASP A 220 1.86 1.49 -16.91
N ASP A 221 2.07 1.57 -15.59
CA ASP A 221 1.39 2.48 -14.66
C ASP A 221 -0.16 2.37 -14.64
N SER A 222 -0.70 1.25 -15.11
CA SER A 222 -2.15 1.01 -15.14
C SER A 222 -2.69 0.48 -13.81
N HIS A 223 -3.97 0.76 -13.55
CA HIS A 223 -4.71 0.14 -12.45
C HIS A 223 -5.09 -1.30 -12.81
N ILE A 224 -4.89 -2.23 -11.88
CA ILE A 224 -5.26 -3.64 -12.06
C ILE A 224 -6.63 -3.90 -11.44
N TYR A 225 -6.78 -3.64 -10.14
CA TYR A 225 -7.99 -3.96 -9.38
C TYR A 225 -7.99 -3.26 -8.01
N THR A 226 -9.18 -2.99 -7.47
CA THR A 226 -9.37 -2.51 -6.09
C THR A 226 -10.40 -3.35 -5.37
N PHE A 227 -10.01 -3.92 -4.23
CA PHE A 227 -10.95 -4.47 -3.26
C PHE A 227 -11.49 -3.36 -2.38
N LYS A 228 -12.81 -3.33 -2.18
CA LYS A 228 -13.48 -2.44 -1.21
C LYS A 228 -14.07 -3.29 -0.10
N TYR A 229 -13.37 -3.37 1.04
CA TYR A 229 -13.71 -4.24 2.15
C TYR A 229 -13.36 -3.59 3.47
N ILE A 230 -14.27 -3.69 4.45
CA ILE A 230 -13.94 -3.39 5.84
C ILE A 230 -13.05 -4.53 6.34
N PHE A 231 -11.78 -4.24 6.57
CA PHE A 231 -10.79 -5.23 6.97
C PHE A 231 -10.86 -5.49 8.48
N PRO A 232 -11.15 -6.71 8.94
CA PRO A 232 -11.22 -7.00 10.37
C PRO A 232 -9.84 -7.36 10.95
N GLY A 233 -9.30 -6.49 11.80
CA GLY A 233 -8.07 -6.75 12.56
C GLY A 233 -6.79 -6.61 11.72
N THR A 234 -5.72 -7.28 12.12
CA THR A 234 -4.41 -7.14 11.48
C THR A 234 -4.39 -7.77 10.09
N LEU A 235 -3.92 -7.01 9.11
CA LEU A 235 -3.57 -7.50 7.77
C LEU A 235 -2.07 -7.63 7.63
N ARG A 236 -1.62 -8.70 6.98
CA ARG A 236 -0.21 -8.96 6.68
C ARG A 236 -0.04 -9.09 5.17
N PRO A 237 1.08 -8.63 4.59
CA PRO A 237 1.42 -8.93 3.20
C PRO A 237 1.39 -10.43 2.91
N PHE A 238 0.89 -10.81 1.74
CA PHE A 238 0.73 -12.21 1.33
C PHE A 238 1.42 -12.45 -0.01
N PHE A 239 2.16 -13.56 -0.09
CA PHE A 239 2.93 -13.95 -1.27
C PHE A 239 2.80 -15.45 -1.54
N SER A 240 2.69 -15.81 -2.82
CA SER A 240 2.67 -17.19 -3.30
C SER A 240 3.42 -17.25 -4.64
N PRO A 241 4.69 -17.71 -4.67
CA PRO A 241 5.50 -17.72 -5.89
C PRO A 241 5.09 -18.84 -6.85
N ASP A 242 5.68 -18.81 -8.05
CA ASP A 242 5.49 -19.88 -9.03
C ASP A 242 6.00 -21.23 -8.51
N VAL A 243 5.14 -22.25 -8.58
CA VAL A 243 5.46 -23.64 -8.25
C VAL A 243 5.68 -24.51 -9.49
N TYR A 244 5.42 -23.97 -10.67
CA TYR A 244 5.47 -24.64 -11.95
C TYR A 244 6.66 -24.20 -12.80
N GLY A 245 7.44 -23.24 -12.32
CA GLY A 245 8.61 -22.72 -12.99
C GLY A 245 9.82 -23.65 -12.94
N SER A 246 10.72 -23.48 -13.90
CA SER A 246 12.10 -23.96 -13.86
C SER A 246 12.88 -23.27 -12.73
N LYS A 247 14.07 -23.78 -12.38
CA LYS A 247 14.96 -23.12 -11.39
C LYS A 247 15.38 -21.71 -11.79
N GLU A 248 15.30 -21.40 -13.09
CA GLU A 248 15.67 -20.12 -13.68
C GLU A 248 14.51 -19.12 -13.65
N ASP A 249 13.29 -19.56 -13.28
CA ASP A 249 12.16 -18.65 -13.12
C ASP A 249 12.37 -17.75 -11.90
N ALA A 250 12.21 -16.45 -12.14
CA ALA A 250 12.56 -15.41 -11.18
C ALA A 250 11.72 -15.52 -9.89
N PRO A 251 12.34 -15.34 -8.71
CA PRO A 251 11.63 -15.30 -7.43
C PRO A 251 10.65 -14.12 -7.38
N LEU A 252 9.60 -14.24 -6.56
CA LEU A 252 8.89 -13.06 -6.09
C LEU A 252 9.86 -12.24 -5.25
N THR A 253 10.05 -10.95 -5.58
CA THR A 253 11.01 -10.09 -4.91
C THR A 253 10.37 -8.78 -4.51
N ILE A 254 10.34 -8.50 -3.21
CA ILE A 254 9.88 -7.23 -2.65
C ILE A 254 10.93 -6.16 -2.94
N CYS A 255 10.51 -5.05 -3.54
CA CYS A 255 11.42 -3.93 -3.79
C CYS A 255 11.82 -3.25 -2.48
N PRO A 256 13.08 -2.79 -2.34
CA PRO A 256 13.47 -1.97 -1.22
C PRO A 256 12.72 -0.64 -1.26
N VAL A 257 12.48 -0.05 -0.08
CA VAL A 257 12.02 1.34 0.00
C VAL A 257 13.19 2.21 -0.44
N ILE A 258 13.05 2.88 -1.57
CA ILE A 258 13.97 3.94 -1.97
C ILE A 258 13.38 5.22 -1.39
N ASP A 259 14.06 5.80 -0.40
CA ASP A 259 13.74 7.13 0.09
C ASP A 259 13.87 8.10 -1.09
N TRP A 260 12.74 8.60 -1.58
CA TRP A 260 12.71 9.72 -2.52
C TRP A 260 13.03 11.00 -1.74
N GLN A 261 14.31 11.20 -1.39
CA GLN A 261 14.82 12.49 -0.92
C GLN A 261 14.89 13.51 -2.06
#